data_AF-A0A956BVW0-F1
#
_entry.id   AF-A0A956BVW0-F1
#
_cell.length_a   1.000
_cell.length_b   1.000
_cell.length_c   1.000
_cell.angle_alpha   90.00
_cell.angle_beta   90.00
_cell.angle_gamma   90.00
#
_symmetry.space_group_name_H-M   'P 1'
#
loop_
_entity.id
_entity.type
_entity.pdbx_description
1 polymer ?
#
loop_
_entity_poly.entity_id
_entity_poly.type
_entity_poly.pdbx_seq_one_letter_code
_entity_poly.pdbx_strand_id
1 'polypeptide(L)'
;MRSRLIITLLSLTLVTGGAAMALALSSARRDADELTTGLLAQAGARTVAELQRFFEPTEALLATAHEWASEGALDVHDVSALNARFLPLLRHSPSVSSMLVATESGDEYMLLVHLDGRFENRLVRIADPELGVRRNQRIYYDASGNEVSRRIEETPYD
;
A
#
# COMPACT_ATOMS: atom_id res chain seq x y z
N MET A 1 -79.79 15.03 1.88
CA MET A 1 -78.61 15.92 1.89
C MET A 1 -77.53 15.54 2.91
N ARG A 2 -77.88 15.22 4.18
CA ARG A 2 -76.92 14.90 5.26
C ARG A 2 -75.92 13.76 4.95
N SER A 3 -76.38 12.66 4.33
CA SER A 3 -75.52 11.52 3.97
C SER A 3 -74.44 11.88 2.93
N ARG A 4 -74.75 12.77 1.96
CA ARG A 4 -73.76 13.21 0.96
C ARG A 4 -72.63 14.02 1.61
N LEU A 5 -72.96 14.92 2.55
CA LEU A 5 -71.98 15.71 3.30
C LEU A 5 -71.02 14.85 4.13
N ILE A 6 -71.54 13.82 4.81
CA ILE A 6 -70.71 12.90 5.62
C ILE A 6 -69.77 12.10 4.73
N ILE A 7 -70.26 11.59 3.60
CA ILE A 7 -69.43 10.86 2.64
C ILE A 7 -68.35 11.78 2.07
N THR A 8 -68.67 13.02 1.69
CA THR A 8 -67.68 13.95 1.15
C THR A 8 -66.61 14.32 2.18
N LEU A 9 -67.01 14.56 3.44
CA LEU A 9 -66.07 14.83 4.54
C LEU A 9 -65.14 13.65 4.82
N LEU A 10 -65.67 12.43 4.90
CA LEU A 10 -64.88 11.21 5.08
C LEU A 10 -63.93 10.96 3.89
N SER A 11 -64.41 11.21 2.68
CA SER A 11 -63.60 11.08 1.47
C SER A 11 -62.44 12.08 1.49
N LEU A 12 -62.71 13.32 1.91
CA LEU A 12 -61.71 14.38 1.97
C LEU A 12 -60.63 14.07 3.01
N THR A 13 -60.99 13.62 4.22
CA THR A 13 -60.01 13.22 5.24
C THR A 13 -59.19 12.01 4.81
N LEU A 14 -59.81 11.03 4.15
CA LEU A 14 -59.09 9.85 3.67
C LEU A 14 -58.06 10.22 2.59
N VAL A 15 -58.44 11.11 1.67
CA VAL A 15 -57.54 11.59 0.60
C VAL A 15 -56.39 12.41 1.17
N THR A 16 -56.66 13.35 2.08
CA THR A 16 -55.59 14.17 2.68
C THR A 16 -54.66 13.35 3.57
N GLY A 17 -55.20 12.41 4.36
CA GLY A 17 -54.40 11.47 5.15
C GLY A 17 -53.53 10.58 4.27
N GLY A 18 -54.10 10.04 3.19
CA GLY A 18 -53.36 9.23 2.21
C GLY A 18 -52.26 10.02 1.50
N ALA A 19 -52.53 11.26 1.10
CA ALA A 19 -51.54 12.14 0.49
C ALA A 19 -50.39 12.49 1.45
N ALA A 20 -50.71 12.83 2.71
CA ALA A 20 -49.71 13.09 3.74
C ALA A 20 -48.84 11.86 4.01
N MET A 21 -49.44 10.66 4.11
CA MET A 21 -48.74 9.39 4.29
C MET A 21 -47.81 9.08 3.10
N ALA A 22 -48.29 9.27 1.87
CA ALA A 22 -47.49 9.07 0.67
C ALA A 22 -46.29 10.02 0.59
N LEU A 23 -46.49 11.30 0.94
CA LEU A 23 -45.41 12.28 1.03
C LEU A 23 -44.40 11.89 2.11
N ALA A 24 -44.84 11.50 3.30
CA ALA A 24 -43.97 11.06 4.38
C ALA A 24 -43.12 9.84 3.99
N LEU A 25 -43.72 8.84 3.34
CA LEU A 25 -43.01 7.66 2.84
C LEU A 25 -41.99 8.02 1.73
N SER A 26 -42.32 8.98 0.87
CA SER A 26 -41.40 9.44 -0.17
C SER A 26 -40.20 10.21 0.39
N SER A 27 -40.43 11.04 1.43
CA SER A 27 -39.36 11.76 2.13
C SER A 27 -38.44 10.77 2.85
N ALA A 28 -39.01 9.85 3.62
CA ALA A 28 -38.24 8.87 4.38
C ALA A 28 -37.33 8.00 3.49
N ARG A 29 -37.79 7.67 2.26
CA ARG A 29 -36.96 6.96 1.28
C ARG A 29 -35.81 7.83 0.76
N ARG A 30 -36.07 9.10 0.44
CA ARG A 30 -35.04 10.04 -0.02
C ARG A 30 -33.99 10.28 1.07
N ASP A 31 -34.43 10.48 2.31
CA ASP A 31 -33.55 10.68 3.45
C ASP A 31 -32.66 9.45 3.68
N ALA A 32 -33.22 8.24 3.53
CA ALA A 32 -32.44 6.99 3.64
C ALA A 32 -31.39 6.84 2.51
N ASP A 33 -31.74 7.20 1.27
CA ASP A 33 -30.81 7.14 0.13
C ASP A 33 -29.68 8.18 0.26
N GLU A 34 -30.00 9.40 0.70
CA GLU A 34 -29.02 10.46 0.95
C GLU A 34 -28.06 10.09 2.09
N LEU A 35 -28.58 9.54 3.20
CA LEU A 35 -27.77 9.06 4.31
C LEU A 35 -26.85 7.91 3.89
N THR A 36 -27.38 6.96 3.12
CA THR A 36 -26.58 5.82 2.62
C THR A 36 -25.46 6.30 1.70
N THR A 37 -25.76 7.23 0.79
CA THR A 37 -24.78 7.82 -0.13
C THR A 37 -23.69 8.59 0.64
N GLY A 38 -24.09 9.37 1.65
CA GLY A 38 -23.16 10.11 2.51
C GLY A 38 -22.24 9.19 3.32
N LEU A 39 -22.79 8.11 3.90
CA LEU A 39 -22.01 7.12 4.65
C LEU A 39 -21.01 6.38 3.75
N LEU A 40 -21.42 5.99 2.55
CA LEU A 40 -20.53 5.34 1.57
C LEU A 40 -19.41 6.28 1.13
N ALA A 41 -19.73 7.55 0.84
CA ALA A 41 -18.74 8.56 0.47
C ALA A 41 -17.74 8.81 1.60
N GLN A 42 -18.21 8.92 2.84
CA GLN A 42 -17.36 9.10 4.01
C GLN A 42 -16.46 7.88 4.27
N ALA A 43 -17.03 6.67 4.19
CA ALA A 43 -16.26 5.44 4.33
C ALA A 43 -15.18 5.34 3.25
N GLY A 44 -15.51 5.64 2.00
CA GLY A 44 -14.55 5.68 0.90
C GLY A 44 -13.44 6.70 1.12
N ALA A 45 -13.77 7.94 1.50
CA ALA A 45 -12.78 8.98 1.80
C ALA A 45 -11.86 8.58 2.96
N ARG A 46 -12.40 7.92 3.99
CA ARG A 46 -11.62 7.41 5.10
C ARG A 46 -10.66 6.32 4.66
N THR A 47 -11.11 5.36 3.86
CA THR A 47 -10.25 4.29 3.32
C THR A 47 -9.11 4.87 2.48
N VAL A 48 -9.38 5.86 1.63
CA VAL A 48 -8.34 6.54 0.83
C VAL A 48 -7.32 7.22 1.75
N ALA A 49 -7.78 7.95 2.77
CA ALA A 49 -6.88 8.62 3.72
C ALA A 49 -6.05 7.62 4.55
N GLU A 50 -6.61 6.47 4.91
CA GLU A 50 -5.88 5.40 5.61
C GLU A 50 -4.83 4.75 4.70
N LEU A 51 -5.14 4.50 3.42
CA LEU A 51 -4.17 4.01 2.44
C LEU A 51 -3.04 5.01 2.20
N GLN A 52 -3.34 6.30 2.07
CA GLN A 52 -2.32 7.34 1.90
C GLN A 52 -1.35 7.37 3.09
N ARG A 53 -1.88 7.40 4.32
CA ARG A 53 -1.03 7.35 5.54
C ARG A 53 -0.22 6.07 5.66
N PHE A 54 -0.73 4.96 5.12
CA PHE A 54 0.00 3.69 5.11
C PHE A 54 1.22 3.73 4.18
N PHE A 55 1.12 4.38 3.01
CA PHE A 55 2.20 4.43 2.02
C PHE A 55 3.14 5.64 2.17
N GLU A 56 2.70 6.73 2.80
CA GLU A 56 3.49 7.95 3.01
C GLU A 56 4.91 7.71 3.56
N PRO A 57 5.14 6.81 4.55
CA PRO A 57 6.50 6.52 5.02
C PRO A 57 7.39 5.87 3.96
N THR A 58 6.82 5.00 3.12
CA THR A 58 7.55 4.33 2.04
C THR A 58 7.91 5.31 0.93
N GLU A 59 7.01 6.24 0.60
CA GLU A 59 7.28 7.31 -0.37
C GLU A 59 8.40 8.24 0.13
N ALA A 60 8.38 8.62 1.41
CA ALA A 60 9.43 9.44 2.01
C ALA A 60 10.80 8.73 2.01
N LEU A 61 10.81 7.42 2.30
CA LEU A 61 12.04 6.61 2.23
C LEU A 61 12.59 6.53 0.80
N LEU A 62 11.72 6.33 -0.19
CA LEU A 62 12.13 6.29 -1.60
C LEU A 62 12.65 7.65 -2.09
N ALA A 63 12.02 8.76 -1.69
CA ALA A 63 12.49 10.10 -2.02
C ALA A 63 13.88 10.35 -1.44
N THR A 64 14.11 9.98 -0.17
CA THR A 64 15.41 10.09 0.48
C THR A 64 16.47 9.22 -0.22
N ALA A 65 16.12 7.97 -0.57
CA ALA A 65 17.02 7.08 -1.30
C ALA A 65 17.36 7.63 -2.70
N HIS A 66 16.41 8.27 -3.36
CA HIS A 66 16.61 8.93 -4.65
C HIS A 66 17.56 10.13 -4.54
N GLU A 67 17.43 10.97 -3.51
CA GLU A 67 18.35 12.07 -3.24
C GLU A 67 19.78 11.54 -3.08
N TRP A 68 20.00 10.52 -2.25
CA TRP A 68 21.32 9.89 -2.10
C TRP A 68 21.86 9.30 -3.40
N ALA A 69 21.00 8.70 -4.23
CA ALA A 69 21.40 8.21 -5.54
C ALA A 69 21.86 9.36 -6.45
N SER A 70 21.10 10.46 -6.47
CA SER A 70 21.39 11.64 -7.30
C SER A 70 22.68 12.36 -6.90
N GLU A 71 23.06 12.27 -5.63
CA GLU A 71 24.32 12.80 -5.08
C GLU A 71 25.51 11.84 -5.31
N GLY A 72 25.29 10.66 -5.91
CA GLY A 72 26.32 9.63 -6.07
C GLY A 72 26.73 8.97 -4.74
N ALA A 73 25.92 9.10 -3.70
CA ALA A 73 26.20 8.56 -2.36
C ALA A 73 25.83 7.08 -2.22
N LEU A 74 25.29 6.45 -3.27
CA LEU A 74 24.95 5.03 -3.32
C LEU A 74 25.83 4.34 -4.36
N ASP A 75 26.81 3.57 -3.89
CA ASP A 75 27.58 2.66 -4.74
C ASP A 75 26.98 1.26 -4.66
N VAL A 76 26.44 0.77 -5.78
CA VAL A 76 25.85 -0.58 -5.90
C VAL A 76 26.87 -1.68 -5.59
N HIS A 77 28.17 -1.38 -5.70
CA HIS A 77 29.27 -2.30 -5.47
C HIS A 77 29.70 -2.39 -3.99
N ASP A 78 29.41 -1.38 -3.18
CA ASP A 78 29.72 -1.38 -1.73
C ASP A 78 28.54 -1.92 -0.90
N VAL A 79 28.44 -3.24 -0.87
CA VAL A 79 27.41 -3.99 -0.13
C VAL A 79 27.38 -3.62 1.36
N SER A 80 28.56 -3.37 1.95
CA SER A 80 28.66 -3.08 3.39
C SER A 80 28.10 -1.69 3.70
N ALA A 81 28.47 -0.68 2.91
CA ALA A 81 27.95 0.67 3.06
C ALA A 81 26.43 0.73 2.85
N LEU A 82 25.92 0.01 1.83
CA LEU A 82 24.49 -0.09 1.58
C LEU A 82 23.76 -0.80 2.73
N ASN A 83 24.29 -1.93 3.22
CA ASN A 83 23.72 -2.61 4.39
C ASN A 83 23.69 -1.69 5.62
N ALA A 84 24.78 -0.99 5.91
CA ALA A 84 24.87 -0.07 7.05
C ALA A 84 23.86 1.08 6.96
N ARG A 85 23.56 1.55 5.74
CA ARG A 85 22.59 2.62 5.51
C ARG A 85 21.14 2.13 5.59
N PHE A 86 20.85 1.00 4.96
CA PHE A 86 19.47 0.58 4.70
C PHE A 86 18.92 -0.45 5.68
N LEU A 87 19.76 -1.30 6.26
CA LEU A 87 19.32 -2.30 7.23
C LEU A 87 18.61 -1.66 8.46
N PRO A 88 19.10 -0.54 9.03
CA PRO A 88 18.36 0.14 10.09
C PRO A 88 16.99 0.60 9.62
N LEU A 89 16.85 1.12 8.40
CA LEU A 89 15.58 1.64 7.89
C LEU A 89 14.54 0.52 7.72
N LEU A 90 14.94 -0.62 7.15
CA LEU A 90 14.08 -1.80 6.99
C LEU A 90 13.68 -2.42 8.34
N ARG A 91 14.59 -2.45 9.32
CA ARG A 91 14.28 -2.96 10.66
C ARG A 91 13.23 -2.13 11.40
N HIS A 92 13.14 -0.83 11.11
CA HIS A 92 12.15 0.07 11.71
C HIS A 92 10.90 0.25 10.84
N SER A 93 10.85 -0.34 9.64
CA SER A 93 9.73 -0.25 8.71
C SER A 93 9.07 -1.62 8.51
N PRO A 94 8.11 -2.03 9.36
CA PRO A 94 7.51 -3.36 9.29
C PRO A 94 6.74 -3.64 7.99
N SER A 95 6.39 -2.60 7.23
CA SER A 95 5.69 -2.71 5.95
C SER A 95 6.63 -3.01 4.77
N VAL A 96 7.96 -2.87 4.95
CA VAL A 96 8.95 -3.04 3.89
C VAL A 96 9.94 -4.14 4.29
N SER A 97 9.87 -5.27 3.60
CA SER A 97 10.78 -6.40 3.84
C SER A 97 12.04 -6.37 2.98
N SER A 98 11.99 -5.67 1.84
CA SER A 98 13.07 -5.70 0.85
C SER A 98 13.26 -4.34 0.19
N MET A 99 14.46 -4.10 -0.30
CA MET A 99 14.77 -2.98 -1.18
C MET A 99 15.82 -3.34 -2.22
N LEU A 100 15.86 -2.55 -3.29
CA LEU A 100 16.74 -2.77 -4.41
C LEU A 100 17.33 -1.45 -4.91
N VAL A 101 18.62 -1.48 -5.24
CA VAL A 101 19.33 -0.41 -5.96
C VAL A 101 19.89 -1.03 -7.23
N ALA A 102 19.59 -0.43 -8.37
CA ALA A 102 20.08 -0.88 -9.66
C ALA A 102 20.71 0.28 -10.43
N THR A 103 21.67 -0.06 -11.27
CA THR A 103 22.34 0.86 -12.18
C THR A 103 21.85 0.67 -13.62
N GLU A 104 22.09 1.65 -14.48
CA GLU A 104 21.76 1.56 -15.91
C GLU A 104 22.55 0.45 -16.63
N SER A 105 23.71 0.06 -16.11
CA SER A 105 24.50 -1.08 -16.60
C SER A 105 23.89 -2.44 -16.25
N GLY A 106 22.85 -2.47 -15.41
CA GLY A 106 22.17 -3.69 -14.96
C GLY A 106 22.80 -4.34 -13.73
N ASP A 107 23.76 -3.69 -13.06
CA ASP A 107 24.24 -4.15 -11.76
C ASP A 107 23.18 -3.85 -10.70
N GLU A 108 22.90 -4.83 -9.85
CA GLU A 108 21.88 -4.75 -8.81
C GLU A 108 22.46 -5.10 -7.44
N TYR A 109 21.95 -4.41 -6.43
CA TYR A 109 22.01 -4.77 -5.04
C TYR A 109 20.59 -4.89 -4.52
N MET A 110 20.29 -6.00 -3.86
CA MET A 110 19.05 -6.20 -3.11
C MET A 110 19.37 -6.51 -1.66
N LEU A 111 18.57 -6.01 -0.74
CA LEU A 111 18.58 -6.37 0.68
C LEU A 111 17.19 -6.85 1.07
N LEU A 112 17.10 -8.08 1.57
CA LEU A 112 15.87 -8.68 2.09
C LEU A 112 16.05 -8.96 3.58
N VAL A 113 15.12 -8.49 4.40
CA VAL A 113 15.05 -8.74 5.84
C VAL A 113 13.90 -9.70 6.13
N HIS A 114 14.20 -10.77 6.87
CA HIS A 114 13.22 -11.75 7.31
C HIS A 114 12.61 -11.35 8.66
N LEU A 115 11.46 -11.92 8.99
CA LEU A 115 10.73 -11.65 10.24
C LEU A 115 11.52 -12.00 11.50
N ASP A 116 12.48 -12.92 11.42
CA ASP A 116 13.36 -13.31 12.53
C ASP A 116 14.65 -12.48 12.62
N GLY A 117 14.75 -11.40 11.84
CA GLY A 117 15.86 -10.45 11.88
C GLY A 117 17.09 -10.88 11.06
N ARG A 118 17.12 -12.12 10.53
CA ARG A 118 18.10 -12.51 9.51
C ARG A 118 17.88 -11.67 8.26
N PHE A 119 18.94 -11.47 7.49
CA PHE A 119 18.85 -10.75 6.22
C PHE A 119 19.78 -11.36 5.19
N GLU A 120 19.46 -11.11 3.93
CA GLU A 120 20.26 -11.56 2.80
C GLU A 120 20.44 -10.45 1.78
N ASN A 121 21.59 -10.46 1.12
CA ASN A 121 21.82 -9.68 -0.07
C ASN A 121 21.77 -10.56 -1.31
N ARG A 122 21.18 -10.04 -2.38
CA ARG A 122 21.32 -10.58 -3.73
C ARG A 122 22.01 -9.55 -4.60
N LEU A 123 23.10 -9.95 -5.23
CA LEU A 123 23.93 -9.09 -6.07
C LEU A 123 23.90 -9.61 -7.51
N VAL A 124 23.64 -8.70 -8.44
CA VAL A 124 23.78 -8.93 -9.87
C VAL A 124 24.90 -8.02 -10.34
N ARG A 125 25.84 -8.58 -11.11
CA ARG A 125 26.94 -7.85 -11.73
C ARG A 125 27.03 -8.27 -13.19
N ILE A 126 26.63 -7.41 -14.12
CA ILE A 126 26.61 -7.71 -15.56
C ILE A 126 28.01 -7.69 -16.15
N ALA A 127 28.86 -6.77 -15.67
CA ALA A 127 30.23 -6.63 -16.16
C ALA A 127 31.18 -7.73 -15.63
N ASP A 128 30.78 -8.45 -14.59
CA ASP A 128 31.58 -9.52 -14.00
C ASP A 128 31.33 -10.85 -14.73
N PRO A 129 32.35 -11.49 -15.34
CA PRO A 129 32.19 -12.75 -16.06
C PRO A 129 31.71 -13.92 -15.20
N GLU A 130 31.93 -13.88 -13.88
CA GLU A 130 31.51 -14.93 -12.95
C GLU A 130 30.06 -14.74 -12.45
N LEU A 131 29.51 -13.55 -12.66
CA LEU A 131 28.18 -13.14 -12.25
C LEU A 131 27.35 -12.66 -13.46
N GLY A 132 26.10 -12.28 -13.20
CA GLY A 132 25.20 -11.73 -14.20
C GLY A 132 23.76 -12.01 -13.85
N VAL A 133 22.83 -11.72 -14.76
CA VAL A 133 21.38 -11.94 -14.52
C VAL A 133 21.09 -13.40 -14.15
N ARG A 134 21.84 -14.35 -14.73
CA ARG A 134 21.67 -15.79 -14.52
C ARG A 134 22.48 -16.34 -13.35
N ARG A 135 23.55 -15.66 -12.93
CA ARG A 135 24.45 -16.07 -11.84
C ARG A 135 24.53 -14.93 -10.85
N ASN A 136 23.64 -14.94 -9.85
CA ASN A 136 23.66 -13.92 -8.81
C ASN A 136 24.42 -14.43 -7.58
N GLN A 137 25.04 -13.51 -6.88
CA GLN A 137 25.69 -13.80 -5.61
C GLN A 137 24.69 -13.53 -4.48
N ARG A 138 24.53 -14.50 -3.59
CA ARG A 138 23.74 -14.36 -2.37
C ARG A 138 24.65 -14.38 -1.16
N ILE A 139 24.45 -13.41 -0.27
CA ILE A 139 25.18 -13.30 0.99
C ILE A 139 24.15 -13.31 2.12
N TYR A 140 24.30 -14.25 3.05
CA TYR A 140 23.36 -14.48 4.15
C TYR A 140 23.97 -14.01 5.45
N TYR A 141 23.16 -13.31 6.25
CA TYR A 141 23.56 -12.77 7.53
C TYR A 141 22.63 -13.24 8.64
N ASP A 142 23.18 -13.40 9.83
CA ASP A 142 22.39 -13.61 11.05
C ASP A 142 21.75 -12.29 11.52
N ALA A 143 20.93 -12.36 12.57
CA ALA A 143 20.29 -11.17 13.15
C ALA A 143 21.29 -10.18 13.77
N SER A 144 22.49 -10.64 14.12
CA SER A 144 23.57 -9.81 14.68
C SER A 144 24.38 -9.09 13.60
N GLY A 145 24.19 -9.43 12.33
CA GLY A 145 24.93 -8.86 11.20
C GLY A 145 26.19 -9.63 10.81
N ASN A 146 26.42 -10.83 11.35
CA ASN A 146 27.54 -11.67 10.93
C ASN A 146 27.18 -12.42 9.66
N GLU A 147 28.10 -12.46 8.70
CA GLU A 147 27.96 -13.28 7.49
C GLU A 147 27.98 -14.76 7.88
N VAL A 148 26.90 -15.48 7.55
CA VAL A 148 26.72 -16.91 7.80
C VAL A 148 27.16 -17.72 6.59
N SER A 149 26.86 -17.25 5.38
CA SER A 149 27.28 -17.91 4.15
C SER A 149 27.23 -17.01 2.93
N ARG A 150 28.02 -17.33 1.91
CA ARG A 150 28.04 -16.69 0.61
C ARG A 150 28.06 -17.74 -0.48
N ARG A 151 27.17 -17.60 -1.46
CA ARG A 151 27.01 -18.56 -2.56
C ARG A 151 26.74 -17.84 -3.87
N ILE A 152 27.23 -18.41 -4.97
CA ILE A 152 26.82 -18.00 -6.31
C ILE A 152 25.77 -19.00 -6.75
N GLU A 153 24.57 -18.51 -7.05
CA GLU A 153 23.44 -19.35 -7.47
C GLU A 153 23.10 -19.05 -8.92
N GLU A 154 22.97 -20.12 -9.72
CA GLU A 154 22.35 -20.02 -11.02
C GLU A 154 20.84 -19.95 -10.82
N THR A 155 20.24 -18.82 -11.17
CA THR A 155 18.78 -18.70 -11.17
C THR A 155 18.28 -19.14 -12.54
N PRO A 156 17.57 -20.28 -12.66
CA PRO A 156 16.87 -20.60 -13.88
C PRO A 156 15.71 -19.60 -13.99
N TYR A 157 15.78 -18.70 -14.96
CA TYR A 157 14.58 -18.06 -15.46
C TYR A 157 13.92 -19.08 -16.40
N ASP A 158 12.72 -19.54 -16.04
CA ASP A 158 11.78 -20.22 -16.95
C ASP A 158 11.13 -19.19 -17.89
#